data_AF-G2IJX9-F1
#
_entry.id   AF-G2IJX9-F1
#
_cell.length_a   1.000
_cell.length_b   1.000
_cell.length_c   1.000
_cell.angle_alpha   90.00
_cell.angle_beta   90.00
_cell.angle_gamma   90.00
#
_symmetry.space_group_name_H-M   'P 1'
#
loop_
_entity.id
_entity.type
_entity.pdbx_description
1 polymer ?
#
loop_
_entity_poly.entity_id
_entity_poly.type
_entity_poly.pdbx_seq_one_letter_code
_entity_poly.pdbx_strand_id
1 'polypeptide(L)'
;MPPMSALMPAEGAMIVWRDDEISRFRAIDAAELRAILNIRACTTFADFYAAMVEHAGEAEGVTKAGAWLGEWLKDGLLFDIIE
;
A
#
# COMPACT_ATOMS: atom_id res chain seq x y z
N MET A 1 -26.96 9.70 18.23
CA MET A 1 -25.56 9.89 18.68
C MET A 1 -24.68 8.98 17.84
N PRO A 2 -23.62 9.47 17.19
CA PRO A 2 -22.68 8.59 16.48
C PRO A 2 -22.01 7.61 17.48
N PRO A 3 -21.57 6.43 17.02
CA PRO A 3 -20.88 5.48 17.88
C PRO A 3 -19.58 6.07 18.43
N MET A 4 -19.19 5.62 19.62
CA MET A 4 -17.92 6.01 20.24
C MET A 4 -16.76 5.46 19.39
N SER A 5 -15.73 6.29 19.17
CA SER A 5 -14.53 5.87 18.43
C SER A 5 -13.83 4.72 19.15
N ALA A 6 -13.52 3.65 18.43
CA ALA A 6 -12.71 2.54 18.94
C ALA A 6 -11.26 2.68 18.49
N LEU A 7 -10.33 2.22 19.33
CA LEU A 7 -8.93 2.07 18.95
C LEU A 7 -8.80 0.90 17.96
N MET A 8 -7.90 1.06 16.99
CA MET A 8 -7.61 -0.02 16.04
C MET A 8 -6.90 -1.16 16.79
N PRO A 9 -7.29 -2.44 16.57
CA PRO A 9 -6.78 -3.57 17.36
C PRO A 9 -5.31 -3.91 17.09
N ALA A 10 -4.72 -3.38 16.01
CA ALA A 10 -3.32 -3.58 15.65
C ALA A 10 -2.69 -2.26 15.22
N GLU A 11 -1.36 -2.20 15.33
CA GLU A 11 -0.57 -1.13 14.75
C GLU A 11 -0.84 -1.05 13.23
N GLY A 12 -1.13 0.15 12.77
CA GLY A 12 -1.38 0.45 11.38
C GLY A 12 -0.97 1.88 11.10
N ALA A 13 -1.21 2.32 9.88
CA ALA A 13 -0.93 3.68 9.46
C ALA A 13 -2.13 4.30 8.76
N MET A 14 -2.07 5.61 8.58
CA MET A 14 -2.92 6.34 7.66
C MET A 14 -2.08 6.68 6.44
N ILE A 15 -2.50 6.24 5.26
CA ILE A 15 -1.99 6.80 4.03
C ILE A 15 -2.82 8.02 3.66
N VAL A 16 -2.14 9.08 3.23
CA VAL A 16 -2.73 10.33 2.80
C VAL A 16 -2.15 10.65 1.43
N TRP A 17 -3.02 10.92 0.47
CA TRP A 17 -2.64 11.29 -0.88
C TRP A 17 -3.59 12.34 -1.43
N ARG A 18 -3.26 12.85 -2.61
CA ARG A 18 -4.03 13.85 -3.31
C ARG A 18 -4.62 13.22 -4.57
N ASP A 19 -5.92 13.38 -4.72
CA ASP A 19 -6.68 13.06 -5.93
C ASP A 19 -7.23 14.39 -6.46
N ASP A 20 -6.56 14.95 -7.46
CA ASP A 20 -6.77 16.33 -7.94
C ASP A 20 -6.66 17.39 -6.84
N GLU A 21 -7.72 18.13 -6.49
CA GLU A 21 -7.70 19.10 -5.37
C GLU A 21 -8.22 18.49 -4.05
N ILE A 22 -8.51 17.19 -4.02
CA ILE A 22 -9.15 16.51 -2.89
C ILE A 22 -8.12 15.69 -2.11
N SER A 23 -7.97 16.00 -0.82
CA SER A 23 -7.24 15.15 0.11
C SER A 23 -7.99 13.84 0.36
N ARG A 24 -7.35 12.71 0.08
CA ARG A 24 -7.85 11.36 0.37
C ARG A 24 -7.02 10.73 1.48
N PHE A 25 -7.66 9.89 2.27
CA PHE A 25 -6.98 9.13 3.31
C PHE A 25 -7.65 7.78 3.55
N ARG A 26 -6.85 6.77 3.87
CA ARG A 26 -7.30 5.41 4.18
C ARG A 26 -6.43 4.81 5.27
N ALA A 27 -7.06 4.07 6.19
CA ALA A 27 -6.35 3.27 7.17
C ALA A 27 -5.75 2.03 6.48
N ILE A 28 -4.48 1.77 6.76
CA ILE A 28 -3.72 0.64 6.24
C ILE A 28 -3.14 -0.16 7.39
N ASP A 29 -2.96 -1.46 7.18
CA ASP A 29 -2.29 -2.32 8.16
C ASP A 29 -0.75 -2.18 8.08
N ALA A 30 -0.07 -2.81 9.02
CA ALA A 30 1.40 -2.80 9.08
C ALA A 30 2.07 -3.48 7.86
N ALA A 31 1.40 -4.44 7.21
CA ALA A 31 1.96 -5.14 6.07
C ALA A 31 1.95 -4.25 4.81
N GLU A 32 0.82 -3.56 4.57
CA GLU A 32 0.70 -2.59 3.49
C GLU A 32 1.65 -1.40 3.71
N LEU A 33 1.78 -0.91 4.96
CA LEU A 33 2.76 0.14 5.30
C LEU A 33 4.18 -0.28 4.90
N ARG A 34 4.59 -1.50 5.26
CA ARG A 34 5.93 -2.01 4.92
C ARG A 34 6.12 -2.16 3.42
N ALA A 35 5.10 -2.59 2.69
CA ALA A 35 5.15 -2.69 1.23
C ALA A 35 5.37 -1.32 0.57
N ILE A 36 4.68 -0.27 1.04
CA ILE A 36 4.85 1.09 0.54
C ILE A 36 6.26 1.62 0.83
N LEU A 37 6.77 1.40 2.05
CA LEU A 37 8.14 1.79 2.40
C LEU A 37 9.18 1.06 1.54
N ASN A 38 8.96 -0.22 1.24
CA ASN A 38 9.81 -1.01 0.36
C ASN A 38 9.78 -0.50 -1.09
N ILE A 39 8.61 -0.26 -1.68
CA ILE A 39 8.50 0.29 -3.05
C ILE A 39 9.19 1.65 -3.16
N ARG A 40 9.08 2.49 -2.13
CA ARG A 40 9.77 3.79 -2.14
C ARG A 40 11.30 3.66 -2.08
N ALA A 41 11.82 2.51 -1.64
CA ALA A 41 13.25 2.21 -1.56
C ALA A 41 13.76 1.37 -2.74
N CYS A 42 12.89 0.60 -3.40
CA CYS A 42 13.21 -0.29 -4.52
C CYS A 42 13.00 0.40 -5.87
N THR A 43 13.96 0.27 -6.79
CA THR A 43 13.98 1.04 -8.04
C THR A 43 12.98 0.54 -9.07
N THR A 44 12.52 -0.71 -8.96
CA THR A 44 11.56 -1.31 -9.91
C THR A 44 10.46 -2.12 -9.21
N PHE A 45 9.34 -2.34 -9.90
CA PHE A 45 8.30 -3.26 -9.45
C PHE A 45 8.83 -4.69 -9.30
N ALA A 46 9.76 -5.12 -10.15
CA ALA A 46 10.34 -6.46 -10.06
C ALA A 46 11.07 -6.69 -8.72
N ASP A 47 11.83 -5.69 -8.26
CA ASP A 47 12.52 -5.74 -6.97
C ASP A 47 11.52 -5.82 -5.81
N PHE A 48 10.39 -5.11 -5.91
CA PHE A 48 9.32 -5.19 -4.94
C PHE A 48 8.69 -6.59 -4.87
N TYR A 49 8.37 -7.19 -6.02
CA TYR A 49 7.85 -8.56 -6.07
C TYR A 49 8.83 -9.57 -5.47
N ALA A 50 10.14 -9.44 -5.78
CA ALA A 50 11.17 -10.30 -5.21
C ALA A 50 11.22 -10.20 -3.67
N ALA A 51 11.19 -8.99 -3.12
CA ALA A 51 11.16 -8.77 -1.67
C ALA A 51 9.90 -9.34 -1.01
N MET A 52 8.76 -9.29 -1.70
CA MET A 52 7.50 -9.87 -1.21
C MET A 52 7.53 -11.41 -1.20
N VAL A 53 8.11 -12.02 -2.23
CA VAL A 53 8.34 -13.47 -2.29
C VAL A 53 9.29 -13.93 -1.20
N GLU A 54 10.37 -13.19 -0.94
CA GLU A 54 11.32 -13.51 0.12
C GLU A 54 10.66 -13.45 1.52
N HIS A 55 9.76 -12.49 1.76
CA HIS A 55 9.12 -12.30 3.05
C HIS A 55 7.89 -13.20 3.31
N ALA A 56 7.06 -13.44 2.28
CA ALA A 56 5.77 -14.14 2.43
C ALA A 56 5.70 -15.48 1.68
N GLY A 57 6.75 -15.87 0.95
CA GLY A 57 6.73 -17.00 0.03
C GLY A 57 6.11 -16.64 -1.32
N GLU A 58 6.33 -17.50 -2.32
CA GLU A 58 6.02 -17.19 -3.72
C GLU A 58 4.53 -16.93 -3.97
N ALA A 59 3.67 -17.89 -3.61
CA ALA A 59 2.24 -17.80 -3.89
C ALA A 59 1.55 -16.64 -3.13
N GLU A 60 1.83 -16.51 -1.84
CA GLU A 60 1.21 -15.47 -1.00
C GLU A 60 1.80 -14.09 -1.29
N GLY A 61 3.12 -14.00 -1.47
CA GLY A 61 3.84 -12.76 -1.77
C GLY A 61 3.40 -12.15 -3.10
N VAL A 62 3.33 -12.95 -4.17
CA VAL A 62 2.86 -12.47 -5.49
C VAL A 62 1.41 -12.02 -5.44
N THR A 63 0.54 -12.80 -4.80
CA THR A 63 -0.90 -12.48 -4.70
C THR A 63 -1.12 -11.18 -3.93
N LYS A 64 -0.47 -11.00 -2.78
CA LYS A 64 -0.57 -9.77 -1.96
C LYS A 64 0.00 -8.56 -2.68
N ALA A 65 1.18 -8.71 -3.29
CA ALA A 65 1.81 -7.63 -4.06
C ALA A 65 0.89 -7.15 -5.20
N GLY A 66 0.31 -8.08 -5.96
CA GLY A 66 -0.61 -7.76 -7.05
C GLY A 66 -1.91 -7.09 -6.57
N ALA A 67 -2.47 -7.56 -5.45
CA ALA A 67 -3.67 -6.96 -4.86
C ALA A 67 -3.43 -5.50 -4.45
N TRP A 68 -2.32 -5.22 -3.76
CA TRP A 68 -1.98 -3.85 -3.37
C TRP A 68 -1.70 -2.95 -4.56
N LEU A 69 -0.95 -3.43 -5.56
CA LEU A 69 -0.71 -2.69 -6.80
C LEU A 69 -2.02 -2.31 -7.51
N GLY A 70 -2.98 -3.23 -7.58
CA GLY A 70 -4.30 -2.97 -8.15
C GLY A 70 -5.08 -1.91 -7.38
N GLU A 71 -5.10 -2.01 -6.05
CA GLU A 71 -5.79 -1.03 -5.20
C GLU A 71 -5.11 0.35 -5.27
N TRP A 72 -3.77 0.43 -5.26
CA TRP A 72 -3.06 1.70 -5.38
C TRP A 72 -3.25 2.37 -6.74
N LEU A 73 -3.33 1.58 -7.82
CA LEU A 73 -3.65 2.11 -9.14
C LEU A 73 -5.06 2.70 -9.17
N LYS A 74 -6.03 1.99 -8.57
CA LYS A 74 -7.43 2.43 -8.49
C LYS A 74 -7.60 3.67 -7.60
N ASP A 75 -6.87 3.74 -6.50
CA ASP A 75 -6.88 4.88 -5.58
C ASP A 75 -6.10 6.10 -6.15
N GLY A 76 -5.37 5.94 -7.26
CA GLY A 76 -4.58 7.01 -7.88
C GLY A 76 -3.26 7.31 -7.17
N LEU A 77 -2.71 6.35 -6.42
CA LEU A 77 -1.41 6.48 -5.74
C LEU A 77 -0.23 6.26 -6.68
N LEU A 78 -0.45 5.57 -7.80
CA LEU A 78 0.56 5.28 -8.81
C LEU A 78 0.35 6.22 -10.00
N PHE A 79 1.43 6.85 -10.45
CA PHE A 79 1.44 7.66 -11.66
C PHE A 79 2.47 7.12 -12.64
N ASP A 80 2.19 7.29 -13.92
CA ASP A 80 3.12 6.91 -14.97
C ASP A 80 4.33 7.86 -15.00
N ILE A 81 5.49 7.33 -15.34
CA ILE A 81 6.68 8.17 -15.54
C ILE A 81 6.61 8.66 -16.98
N ILE A 82 6.12 9.89 -17.16
CA ILE A 82 6.10 10.54 -18.47
C ILE A 82 7.48 11.15 -18.71
N GLU A 83 8.20 10.63 -19.71
CA GLU A 83 9.48 11.17 -20.22
C GLU A 83 9.24 12.28 -21.25
#